data_AF-A0A8S1JHZ9-F1
#
_entry.id   AF-A0A8S1JHZ9-F1
#
_cell.length_a   1.000
_cell.length_b   1.000
_cell.length_c   1.000
_cell.angle_alpha   90.00
_cell.angle_beta   90.00
_cell.angle_gamma   90.00
#
_symmetry.space_group_name_H-M   'P 1'
#
loop_
_entity.id
_entity.type
_entity.pdbx_description
1 polymer ?
#
loop_
_entity_poly.entity_id
_entity_poly.type
_entity_poly.pdbx_seq_one_letter_code
_entity_poly.pdbx_strand_id
1 'polypeptide(L)'
;MLCRVPKLGTVPARCCSLPTWGPWTEAGRLCSQQYRAIRGFRRAPRLCSSASQDIAWLVGAQDGDVPDCATDYEAIFVLAGGFTAQGTLPPSVTRRMDAVIDIQKRQDAFCPIVCLGGGTPHKKPPLTEQGYPVHESTRLSEYLLSHGLDPVRDGIYKEVSSHDTIGNVYFALTIHALPARWRKMAIVTSAFHMPRTKQLFKDVFELAEEGNAYGESKRFLLDFFPVDDRGTMADKVLQARRAREAESLKTWVMKSKPQLKSLADMHAWLHNTHLCYAVGRQHEFGIPRMENDMAMASY
;
A
#
# COMPACT_ATOMS: atom_id res chain seq x y z
N MET A 1 -57.80 25.83 14.85
CA MET A 1 -56.56 25.55 15.60
C MET A 1 -55.38 26.06 14.79
N LEU A 2 -54.86 27.24 15.14
CA LEU A 2 -53.74 27.90 14.45
C LEU A 2 -52.48 27.71 15.30
N CYS A 3 -51.47 27.02 14.77
CA CYS A 3 -50.17 26.87 15.42
C CYS A 3 -49.35 28.16 15.27
N ARG A 4 -48.92 28.72 16.41
CA ARG A 4 -48.06 29.90 16.49
C ARG A 4 -46.60 29.53 16.22
N VAL A 5 -45.96 30.30 15.35
CA VAL A 5 -44.50 30.31 15.14
C VAL A 5 -43.85 31.17 16.23
N PRO A 6 -42.73 30.75 16.87
CA PRO A 6 -42.02 31.61 17.80
C PRO A 6 -41.19 32.68 17.07
N LYS A 7 -41.23 33.92 17.58
CA LYS A 7 -40.40 35.04 17.15
C LYS A 7 -38.94 34.81 17.56
N LEU A 8 -38.01 34.91 16.60
CA LEU A 8 -36.58 35.00 16.85
C LEU A 8 -36.26 36.37 17.46
N GLY A 9 -35.69 36.35 18.67
CA GLY A 9 -35.18 37.54 19.36
C GLY A 9 -33.81 37.96 18.81
N THR A 10 -33.65 39.27 18.64
CA THR A 10 -32.40 39.95 18.30
C THR A 10 -31.37 39.84 19.42
N VAL A 11 -30.18 39.33 19.11
CA VAL A 11 -29.01 39.30 20.01
C VAL A 11 -28.13 40.53 19.72
N PRO A 12 -27.66 41.28 20.74
CA PRO A 12 -26.81 42.44 20.51
C PRO A 12 -25.38 42.04 20.10
N ALA A 13 -24.83 42.78 19.14
CA ALA A 13 -23.46 42.64 18.67
C ALA A 13 -22.46 42.93 19.80
N ARG A 14 -21.71 41.91 20.22
CA ARG A 14 -20.47 42.10 20.99
C ARG A 14 -19.29 41.94 20.03
N CYS A 15 -18.48 43.00 19.99
CA CYS A 15 -17.18 43.06 19.36
C CYS A 15 -16.26 41.98 19.97
N CYS A 16 -15.97 40.91 19.22
CA CYS A 16 -14.88 40.01 19.51
C CYS A 16 -13.72 40.38 18.59
N SER A 17 -12.70 41.02 19.14
CA SER A 17 -11.38 41.15 18.52
C SER A 17 -10.82 39.76 18.25
N LEU A 18 -10.59 39.44 16.98
CA LEU A 18 -9.86 38.24 16.55
C LEU A 18 -8.40 38.34 17.02
N PRO A 19 -7.82 37.27 17.61
CA PRO A 19 -6.39 37.26 17.89
C PRO A 19 -5.61 37.15 16.56
N THR A 20 -4.70 38.09 16.35
CA THR A 20 -3.71 38.04 15.28
C THR A 20 -2.79 36.84 15.50
N TRP A 21 -2.76 35.92 14.53
CA TRP A 21 -1.86 34.78 14.50
C TRP A 21 -0.41 35.26 14.39
N GLY A 22 0.36 35.10 15.47
CA GLY A 22 1.82 35.30 15.47
C GLY A 22 2.57 34.16 14.76
N PRO A 23 3.85 34.35 14.43
CA PRO A 23 4.60 33.43 13.56
C PRO A 23 4.90 32.09 14.23
N TRP A 24 4.73 31.02 13.44
CA TRP A 24 5.05 29.62 13.73
C TRP A 24 6.57 29.41 13.90
N THR A 25 7.14 29.62 15.09
CA THR A 25 8.59 29.38 15.27
C THR A 25 8.99 28.48 16.42
N GLU A 26 8.04 28.03 17.27
CA GLU A 26 8.37 27.20 18.44
C GLU A 26 7.67 25.83 18.44
N ALA A 27 6.39 25.75 18.09
CA ALA A 27 5.67 24.48 17.94
C ALA A 27 6.27 23.57 16.84
N GLY A 28 6.85 24.17 15.79
CA GLY A 28 7.56 23.42 14.74
C GLY A 28 8.85 22.76 15.21
N ARG A 29 9.53 23.29 16.24
CA ARG A 29 10.78 22.71 16.77
C ARG A 29 10.51 21.48 17.63
N LEU A 30 9.47 21.50 18.45
CA LEU A 30 9.07 20.34 19.27
C LEU A 30 8.60 19.15 18.42
N CYS A 31 7.85 19.40 17.35
CA CYS A 31 7.45 18.35 16.39
C CYS A 31 8.68 17.73 15.68
N SER A 32 9.67 18.55 15.30
CA SER A 32 10.92 18.06 14.70
C SER A 32 11.79 17.22 15.65
N GLN A 33 11.74 17.49 16.96
CA GLN A 33 12.48 16.74 17.97
C GLN A 33 11.84 15.37 18.26
N GLN A 34 10.50 15.27 18.26
CA GLN A 34 9.81 13.97 18.37
C GLN A 34 10.08 13.06 17.15
N TYR A 35 10.18 13.63 15.94
CA TYR A 35 10.58 12.84 14.75
C TYR A 35 12.04 12.37 14.79
N ARG A 36 12.95 13.12 15.43
CA ARG A 36 14.34 12.66 15.66
C ARG A 36 14.40 11.52 16.69
N ALA A 37 13.50 11.48 17.66
CA ALA A 37 13.44 10.41 18.66
C ALA A 37 13.05 9.04 18.06
N ILE A 38 12.20 9.01 17.03
CA ILE A 38 11.83 7.76 16.31
C ILE A 38 13.02 7.21 15.51
N ARG A 39 13.91 8.07 15.01
CA ARG A 39 15.17 7.65 14.35
C ARG A 39 16.23 7.12 15.35
N GLY A 40 15.98 7.19 16.65
CA GLY A 40 16.89 6.75 17.70
C GLY A 40 16.82 5.25 18.03
N PHE A 41 15.84 4.50 17.50
CA PHE A 41 15.76 3.05 17.68
C PHE A 41 16.76 2.34 16.75
N ARG A 42 18.04 2.35 17.12
CA ARG A 42 18.99 1.39 16.56
C ARG A 42 18.71 0.03 17.18
N ARG A 43 18.37 -0.96 16.37
CA ARG A 43 18.39 -2.35 16.82
C ARG A 43 19.83 -2.70 17.20
N ALA A 44 19.99 -3.54 18.22
CA ALA A 44 21.27 -4.20 18.45
C ALA A 44 21.63 -4.99 17.17
N PRO A 45 22.88 -4.90 16.66
CA PRO A 45 23.29 -5.62 15.47
C PRO A 45 23.03 -7.12 15.67
N ARG A 46 22.32 -7.76 14.73
CA ARG A 46 22.21 -9.23 14.73
C ARG A 46 23.39 -9.78 13.93
N LEU A 47 24.16 -10.69 14.53
CA LEU A 47 25.26 -11.37 13.83
C LEU A 47 24.71 -12.11 12.60
N CYS A 48 25.04 -11.60 11.41
CA CYS A 48 24.62 -12.18 10.13
C CYS A 48 25.60 -13.31 9.77
N SER A 49 25.20 -14.57 9.97
CA SER A 49 25.92 -15.73 9.41
C SER A 49 25.26 -16.16 8.10
N SER A 50 26.00 -16.04 6.99
CA SER A 50 25.85 -16.77 5.71
C SER A 50 24.47 -16.81 5.01
N ALA A 51 23.69 -15.73 5.04
CA ALA A 51 22.31 -15.71 4.51
C ALA A 51 22.17 -15.51 2.98
N SER A 52 23.25 -15.55 2.20
CA SER A 52 23.23 -15.14 0.78
C SER A 52 22.68 -16.21 -0.18
N GLN A 53 22.70 -17.49 0.18
CA GLN A 53 22.37 -18.60 -0.74
C GLN A 53 20.87 -18.98 -0.74
N ASP A 54 20.12 -18.68 0.32
CA ASP A 54 18.72 -19.13 0.46
C ASP A 54 17.70 -18.30 -0.35
N ILE A 55 18.06 -17.09 -0.77
CA ILE A 55 17.18 -16.20 -1.54
C ILE A 55 17.07 -16.64 -3.01
N ALA A 56 18.15 -17.13 -3.62
CA ALA A 56 18.15 -17.51 -5.04
C ALA A 56 17.03 -18.51 -5.40
N TRP A 57 16.69 -19.40 -4.46
CA TRP A 57 15.61 -20.37 -4.62
C TRP A 57 14.20 -19.76 -4.48
N LEU A 58 14.02 -18.74 -3.64
CA LEU A 58 12.73 -18.08 -3.34
C LEU A 58 12.32 -17.02 -4.39
N VAL A 59 13.28 -16.31 -4.99
CA VAL A 59 13.00 -15.24 -5.98
C VAL A 59 13.14 -15.72 -7.43
N GLY A 60 13.58 -16.96 -7.67
CA GLY A 60 13.83 -17.48 -9.02
C GLY A 60 14.87 -16.65 -9.81
N ALA A 61 15.74 -15.93 -9.11
CA ALA A 61 16.77 -15.10 -9.72
C ALA A 61 17.89 -15.99 -10.28
N GLN A 62 18.33 -15.72 -11.51
CA GLN A 62 19.61 -16.24 -11.99
C GLN A 62 20.75 -15.55 -11.22
N ASP A 63 21.86 -16.26 -11.00
CA ASP A 63 23.06 -15.71 -10.36
C ASP A 63 23.47 -14.40 -11.05
N GLY A 64 23.26 -13.26 -10.38
CA GLY A 64 23.56 -11.92 -10.89
C GLY A 64 22.47 -10.85 -10.69
N ASP A 65 21.22 -11.24 -10.42
CA ASP A 65 20.07 -10.31 -10.33
C ASP A 65 19.61 -9.98 -8.89
N VAL A 66 20.32 -10.44 -7.86
CA VAL A 66 20.02 -10.05 -6.47
C VAL A 66 20.60 -8.65 -6.25
N PRO A 67 19.76 -7.59 -6.08
CA PRO A 67 20.28 -6.25 -5.81
C PRO A 67 21.16 -6.31 -4.56
N ASP A 68 22.31 -5.64 -4.63
CA ASP A 68 23.27 -5.53 -3.54
C ASP A 68 22.54 -5.17 -2.25
N CYS A 69 22.52 -6.11 -1.31
CA CYS A 69 21.77 -6.03 -0.05
C CYS A 69 22.39 -5.03 0.94
N ALA A 70 23.41 -4.27 0.51
CA ALA A 70 24.25 -3.41 1.32
C ALA A 70 23.57 -2.17 1.94
N THR A 71 22.25 -2.00 1.79
CA THR A 71 21.55 -0.81 2.28
C THR A 71 20.16 -1.17 2.80
N ASP A 72 19.92 -0.86 4.08
CA ASP A 72 18.62 -0.99 4.73
C ASP A 72 17.51 -0.25 3.96
N TYR A 73 16.32 -0.85 3.93
CA TYR A 73 15.09 -0.23 3.48
C TYR A 73 14.49 0.62 4.60
N GLU A 74 13.81 1.69 4.22
CA GLU A 74 13.05 2.53 5.15
C GLU A 74 11.61 2.02 5.34
N ALA A 75 11.12 1.16 4.44
CA ALA A 75 9.89 0.40 4.61
C ALA A 75 9.83 -0.79 3.63
N ILE A 76 9.05 -1.81 4.00
CA ILE A 76 8.65 -2.92 3.13
C ILE A 76 7.16 -2.79 2.84
N PHE A 77 6.79 -2.73 1.56
CA PHE A 77 5.40 -2.74 1.10
C PHE A 77 5.04 -4.12 0.60
N VAL A 78 3.98 -4.72 1.16
CA VAL A 78 3.47 -6.01 0.70
C VAL A 78 2.04 -5.86 0.20
N LEU A 79 1.83 -6.26 -1.05
CA LEU A 79 0.50 -6.22 -1.66
C LEU A 79 -0.31 -7.43 -1.23
N ALA A 80 -1.56 -7.17 -0.83
CA ALA A 80 -2.58 -8.20 -0.64
C ALA A 80 -2.91 -8.95 -1.95
N GLY A 81 -3.69 -10.03 -1.81
CA GLY A 81 -4.01 -10.90 -2.94
C GLY A 81 -5.37 -11.60 -2.84
N GLY A 82 -6.32 -11.06 -2.09
CA GLY A 82 -7.62 -11.69 -1.87
C GLY A 82 -7.69 -12.55 -0.62
N PHE A 83 -8.90 -13.08 -0.40
CA PHE A 83 -9.19 -14.12 0.57
C PHE A 83 -9.68 -15.36 -0.14
N THR A 84 -9.32 -16.53 0.40
CA THR A 84 -9.96 -17.80 0.07
C THR A 84 -11.47 -17.77 0.34
N ALA A 85 -12.21 -18.75 -0.14
CA ALA A 85 -13.62 -18.94 0.22
C ALA A 85 -13.83 -19.07 1.75
N GLN A 86 -12.82 -19.52 2.49
CA GLN A 86 -12.83 -19.66 3.94
C GLN A 86 -12.41 -18.38 4.68
N GLY A 87 -12.13 -17.28 3.96
CA GLY A 87 -11.72 -16.02 4.56
C GLY A 87 -10.27 -16.00 5.08
N THR A 88 -9.45 -16.96 4.65
CA THR A 88 -8.02 -17.08 4.98
C THR A 88 -7.13 -16.52 3.85
N LEU A 89 -5.83 -16.41 4.11
CA LEU A 89 -4.85 -16.01 3.09
C LEU A 89 -4.62 -17.15 2.09
N PRO A 90 -4.66 -16.88 0.77
CA PRO A 90 -4.26 -17.85 -0.24
C PRO A 90 -2.77 -18.22 -0.14
N PRO A 91 -2.33 -19.41 -0.62
CA PRO A 91 -0.93 -19.83 -0.59
C PRO A 91 0.05 -18.85 -1.27
N SER A 92 -0.40 -18.19 -2.35
CA SER A 92 0.41 -17.16 -3.01
C SER A 92 0.65 -15.93 -2.14
N VAL A 93 -0.25 -15.64 -1.19
CA VAL A 93 -0.14 -14.51 -0.27
C VAL A 93 0.70 -14.89 0.94
N THR A 94 0.54 -16.09 1.52
CA THR A 94 1.40 -16.54 2.63
C THR A 94 2.86 -16.55 2.24
N ARG A 95 3.20 -16.99 1.02
CA ARG A 95 4.59 -16.90 0.51
C ARG A 95 5.13 -15.48 0.42
N ARG A 96 4.29 -14.49 0.09
CA ARG A 96 4.71 -13.07 0.14
C ARG A 96 5.05 -12.67 1.56
N MET A 97 4.27 -13.14 2.53
CA MET A 97 4.52 -12.86 3.94
C MET A 97 5.81 -13.50 4.43
N ASP A 98 6.10 -14.72 4.01
CA ASP A 98 7.40 -15.38 4.30
C ASP A 98 8.56 -14.55 3.76
N ALA A 99 8.48 -14.10 2.49
CA ALA A 99 9.50 -13.24 1.89
C ALA A 99 9.66 -11.90 2.62
N VAL A 100 8.56 -11.29 3.07
CA VAL A 100 8.59 -10.05 3.88
C VAL A 100 9.32 -10.28 5.20
N ILE A 101 9.06 -11.39 5.89
CA ILE A 101 9.71 -11.75 7.14
C ILE A 101 11.22 -11.89 6.92
N ASP A 102 11.62 -12.55 5.83
CA ASP A 102 13.04 -12.75 5.52
C ASP A 102 13.76 -11.47 5.11
N ILE A 103 13.10 -10.57 4.38
CA ILE A 103 13.63 -9.23 4.10
C ILE A 103 13.77 -8.45 5.41
N GLN A 104 12.76 -8.49 6.28
CA GLN A 104 12.77 -7.74 7.55
C GLN A 104 13.88 -8.21 8.49
N LYS A 105 14.12 -9.52 8.60
CA LYS A 105 15.20 -10.09 9.44
C LYS A 105 16.60 -9.60 9.04
N ARG A 106 16.77 -9.15 7.79
CA ARG A 106 18.03 -8.63 7.24
C ARG A 106 18.20 -7.13 7.43
N GLN A 107 17.20 -6.44 7.99
CA GLN A 107 17.27 -5.00 8.26
C GLN A 107 17.95 -4.76 9.60
N ASP A 108 19.00 -3.93 9.60
CA ASP A 108 19.67 -3.45 10.80
C ASP A 108 18.98 -2.20 11.37
N ALA A 109 18.45 -1.35 10.50
CA ALA A 109 17.64 -0.20 10.86
C ALA A 109 16.16 -0.56 11.13
N PHE A 110 15.43 0.38 11.75
CA PHE A 110 13.97 0.29 11.84
C PHE A 110 13.36 0.37 10.44
N CYS A 111 12.71 -0.71 10.02
CA CYS A 111 12.09 -0.88 8.72
C CYS A 111 10.66 -1.41 8.88
N PRO A 112 9.64 -0.53 8.96
CA PRO A 112 8.26 -0.95 9.08
C PRO A 112 7.77 -1.72 7.86
N ILE A 113 6.82 -2.63 8.11
CA ILE A 113 6.11 -3.38 7.09
C ILE A 113 4.72 -2.77 6.92
N VAL A 114 4.39 -2.36 5.70
CA VAL A 114 3.06 -1.85 5.34
C VAL A 114 2.29 -2.91 4.57
N CYS A 115 1.24 -3.43 5.19
CA CYS A 115 0.28 -4.34 4.60
C CYS A 115 -0.73 -3.54 3.76
N LEU A 116 -0.58 -3.58 2.43
CA LEU A 116 -1.42 -2.85 1.48
C LEU A 116 -2.64 -3.68 1.08
N GLY A 117 -3.85 -3.18 1.36
CA GLY A 117 -5.09 -3.77 0.90
C GLY A 117 -6.27 -3.55 1.84
N GLY A 118 -7.25 -2.77 1.42
CA GLY A 118 -8.58 -2.70 2.03
C GLY A 118 -9.50 -3.84 1.60
N GLY A 119 -9.45 -4.25 0.34
CA GLY A 119 -10.29 -5.30 -0.22
C GLY A 119 -10.33 -5.31 -1.74
N THR A 120 -11.43 -5.77 -2.31
CA THR A 120 -11.67 -5.76 -3.77
C THR A 120 -13.08 -5.27 -4.09
N PRO A 121 -13.30 -4.54 -5.20
CA PRO A 121 -14.65 -4.16 -5.62
C PRO A 121 -15.47 -5.35 -6.13
N HIS A 122 -14.88 -6.54 -6.26
CA HIS A 122 -15.50 -7.69 -6.92
C HIS A 122 -16.07 -8.74 -5.97
N LYS A 123 -15.74 -8.69 -4.67
CA LYS A 123 -16.14 -9.68 -3.67
C LYS A 123 -16.50 -8.95 -2.38
N LYS A 124 -17.58 -9.38 -1.72
CA LYS A 124 -17.96 -8.84 -0.41
C LYS A 124 -16.83 -9.13 0.58
N PRO A 125 -16.41 -8.14 1.41
CA PRO A 125 -15.44 -8.42 2.46
C PRO A 125 -16.03 -9.40 3.48
N PRO A 126 -15.22 -10.31 4.05
CA PRO A 126 -15.62 -11.06 5.23
C PRO A 126 -15.92 -10.08 6.38
N LEU A 127 -16.84 -10.45 7.26
CA LEU A 127 -17.20 -9.64 8.42
C LEU A 127 -16.69 -10.30 9.70
N THR A 128 -16.36 -9.50 10.71
CA THR A 128 -16.15 -9.99 12.08
C THR A 128 -17.46 -10.49 12.68
N GLU A 129 -17.38 -11.15 13.83
CA GLU A 129 -18.58 -11.56 14.60
C GLU A 129 -19.47 -10.36 14.96
N GLN A 130 -18.88 -9.16 15.14
CA GLN A 130 -19.59 -7.91 15.41
C GLN A 130 -20.05 -7.18 14.13
N GLY A 131 -19.88 -7.78 12.95
CA GLY A 131 -20.37 -7.24 11.68
C GLY A 131 -19.47 -6.20 11.00
N TYR A 132 -18.22 -6.01 11.46
CA TYR A 132 -17.28 -5.07 10.83
C TYR A 132 -16.54 -5.70 9.65
N PRO A 133 -16.24 -4.97 8.57
CA PRO A 133 -15.42 -5.47 7.47
C PRO A 133 -14.01 -5.87 7.91
N VAL A 134 -13.58 -7.06 7.49
CA VAL A 134 -12.20 -7.52 7.63
C VAL A 134 -11.44 -7.16 6.36
N HIS A 135 -10.56 -6.17 6.48
CA HIS A 135 -9.66 -5.77 5.40
C HIS A 135 -8.57 -6.80 5.13
N GLU A 136 -8.08 -6.87 3.88
CA GLU A 136 -6.98 -7.78 3.51
C GLU A 136 -5.72 -7.55 4.35
N SER A 137 -5.35 -6.28 4.51
CA SER A 137 -4.28 -5.81 5.39
C SER A 137 -4.38 -6.32 6.84
N THR A 138 -5.59 -6.55 7.36
CA THR A 138 -5.79 -7.13 8.70
C THR A 138 -5.27 -8.57 8.74
N ARG A 139 -5.62 -9.40 7.77
CA ARG A 139 -5.14 -10.79 7.70
C ARG A 139 -3.64 -10.87 7.45
N LEU A 140 -3.08 -9.97 6.64
CA LEU A 140 -1.63 -9.88 6.46
C LEU A 140 -0.93 -9.56 7.79
N SER A 141 -1.45 -8.59 8.55
CA SER A 141 -0.88 -8.23 9.85
C SER A 141 -1.02 -9.37 10.87
N GLU A 142 -2.15 -10.05 10.93
CA GLU A 142 -2.36 -11.22 11.80
C GLU A 142 -1.37 -12.34 11.49
N TYR A 143 -1.07 -12.56 10.21
CA TYR A 143 -0.06 -13.52 9.79
C TYR A 143 1.33 -13.14 10.32
N LEU A 144 1.76 -11.88 10.18
CA LEU A 144 3.05 -11.43 10.71
C LEU A 144 3.15 -11.62 12.24
N LEU A 145 2.08 -11.28 12.96
CA LEU A 145 2.02 -11.41 14.41
C LEU A 145 2.10 -12.89 14.84
N SER A 146 1.39 -13.78 14.14
CA SER A 146 1.45 -15.22 14.44
C SER A 146 2.82 -15.85 14.15
N HIS A 147 3.65 -15.18 13.35
CA HIS A 147 5.03 -15.58 13.05
C HIS A 147 6.07 -14.83 13.91
N GLY A 148 5.63 -14.24 15.02
CA GLY A 148 6.51 -13.71 16.08
C GLY A 148 7.04 -12.31 15.82
N LEU A 149 6.52 -11.58 14.82
CA LEU A 149 6.79 -10.15 14.70
C LEU A 149 5.97 -9.39 15.74
N ASP A 150 6.58 -8.34 16.28
CA ASP A 150 5.97 -7.45 17.24
C ASP A 150 5.49 -6.17 16.53
N PRO A 151 4.24 -5.74 16.73
CA PRO A 151 3.65 -4.65 15.95
C PRO A 151 4.37 -3.30 16.17
N VAL A 152 4.97 -3.07 17.34
CA VAL A 152 5.63 -1.82 17.69
C VAL A 152 7.10 -1.86 17.28
N ARG A 153 7.82 -2.91 17.70
CA ARG A 153 9.26 -3.08 17.46
C ARG A 153 9.58 -3.35 15.99
N ASP A 154 8.73 -4.11 15.30
CA ASP A 154 8.91 -4.43 13.88
C ASP A 154 8.12 -3.47 12.97
N GLY A 155 7.25 -2.63 13.53
CA GLY A 155 6.52 -1.59 12.81
C GLY A 155 5.52 -2.15 11.80
N ILE A 156 4.43 -2.77 12.26
CA ILE A 156 3.42 -3.34 11.37
C ILE A 156 2.30 -2.33 11.14
N TYR A 157 2.20 -1.82 9.91
CA TYR A 157 1.18 -0.85 9.50
C TYR A 157 0.18 -1.47 8.54
N LYS A 158 -1.07 -1.01 8.62
CA LYS A 158 -2.12 -1.37 7.67
C LYS A 158 -2.49 -0.18 6.82
N GLU A 159 -2.70 -0.42 5.54
CA GLU A 159 -3.32 0.49 4.61
C GLU A 159 -4.64 -0.14 4.14
N VAL A 160 -5.77 0.53 4.39
CA VAL A 160 -7.13 -0.03 4.23
C VAL A 160 -7.98 0.71 3.20
N SER A 161 -7.46 1.77 2.58
CA SER A 161 -8.17 2.59 1.60
C SER A 161 -8.14 1.98 0.20
N SER A 162 -7.11 1.22 -0.12
CA SER A 162 -6.93 0.53 -1.39
C SER A 162 -7.94 -0.60 -1.63
N HIS A 163 -8.43 -0.73 -2.87
CA HIS A 163 -9.34 -1.81 -3.28
C HIS A 163 -8.88 -2.50 -4.57
N ASP A 164 -7.73 -2.09 -5.09
CA ASP A 164 -7.07 -2.67 -6.24
C ASP A 164 -5.60 -2.25 -6.26
N THR A 165 -4.87 -2.68 -7.30
CA THR A 165 -3.42 -2.46 -7.37
C THR A 165 -3.05 -0.99 -7.54
N ILE A 166 -3.78 -0.21 -8.34
CA ILE A 166 -3.45 1.22 -8.48
C ILE A 166 -3.73 1.97 -7.18
N GLY A 167 -4.81 1.60 -6.47
CA GLY A 167 -5.10 2.08 -5.13
C GLY A 167 -3.99 1.75 -4.14
N ASN A 168 -3.51 0.50 -4.11
CA ASN A 168 -2.39 0.08 -3.26
C ASN A 168 -1.19 1.01 -3.45
N VAL A 169 -0.83 1.30 -4.70
CA VAL A 169 0.33 2.16 -5.01
C VAL A 169 0.08 3.60 -4.57
N TYR A 170 -1.07 4.17 -4.94
CA TYR A 170 -1.40 5.56 -4.63
C TYR A 170 -1.43 5.81 -3.11
N PHE A 171 -2.10 4.94 -2.35
CA PHE A 171 -2.20 5.10 -0.90
C PHE A 171 -0.91 4.74 -0.17
N ALA A 172 -0.10 3.80 -0.67
CA ALA A 172 1.26 3.59 -0.17
C ALA A 172 2.08 4.88 -0.26
N LEU A 173 1.98 5.62 -1.38
CA LEU A 173 2.66 6.89 -1.56
C LEU A 173 2.10 7.98 -0.64
N THR A 174 0.79 8.22 -0.67
CA THR A 174 0.20 9.42 -0.05
C THR A 174 -0.06 9.29 1.45
N ILE A 175 -0.36 8.08 1.94
CA ILE A 175 -0.60 7.84 3.37
C ILE A 175 0.72 7.57 4.10
N HIS A 176 1.69 6.93 3.44
CA HIS A 176 2.89 6.45 4.11
C HIS A 176 4.20 7.07 3.59
N ALA A 177 4.59 6.82 2.34
CA ALA A 177 5.93 7.20 1.86
C ALA A 177 6.18 8.71 1.91
N LEU A 178 5.22 9.54 1.47
CA LEU A 178 5.34 11.00 1.55
C LEU A 178 5.35 11.51 2.99
N PRO A 179 4.37 11.17 3.87
CA PRO A 179 4.37 11.67 5.24
C PRO A 179 5.56 11.19 6.08
N ALA A 180 5.98 9.93 5.91
CA ALA A 180 7.13 9.37 6.63
C ALA A 180 8.48 9.75 5.99
N ARG A 181 8.46 10.38 4.82
CA ARG A 181 9.62 10.78 4.02
C ARG A 181 10.53 9.61 3.64
N TRP A 182 9.96 8.43 3.43
CA TRP A 182 10.69 7.27 2.92
C TRP A 182 11.11 7.50 1.48
N ARG A 183 12.33 7.11 1.18
CA ARG A 183 12.98 7.19 -0.13
C ARG A 183 13.35 5.80 -0.63
N LYS A 184 13.84 4.89 0.22
CA LYS A 184 14.19 3.52 -0.20
C LYS A 184 13.20 2.49 0.33
N MET A 185 12.48 1.80 -0.56
CA MET A 185 11.42 0.84 -0.19
C MET A 185 11.56 -0.48 -0.95
N ALA A 186 11.25 -1.57 -0.26
CA ALA A 186 11.11 -2.89 -0.85
C ALA A 186 9.65 -3.15 -1.20
N ILE A 187 9.37 -3.57 -2.43
CA ILE A 187 8.01 -3.86 -2.93
C ILE A 187 7.89 -5.37 -3.14
N VAL A 188 7.03 -6.03 -2.35
CA VAL A 188 6.84 -7.48 -2.36
C VAL A 188 5.48 -7.85 -2.92
N THR A 189 5.48 -8.71 -3.93
CA THR A 189 4.25 -9.31 -4.47
C THR A 189 4.56 -10.61 -5.22
N SER A 190 3.52 -11.33 -5.65
CA SER A 190 3.67 -12.54 -6.48
C SER A 190 4.31 -12.24 -7.83
N ALA A 191 5.06 -13.20 -8.38
CA ALA A 191 5.73 -13.06 -9.67
C ALA A 191 4.73 -12.79 -10.81
N PHE A 192 3.56 -13.43 -10.84
CA PHE A 192 2.52 -13.15 -11.83
C PHE A 192 1.98 -11.70 -11.75
N HIS A 193 2.04 -11.07 -10.57
CA HIS A 193 1.52 -9.72 -10.32
C HIS A 193 2.59 -8.64 -10.45
N MET A 194 3.87 -9.03 -10.40
CA MET A 194 4.99 -8.10 -10.35
C MET A 194 5.09 -7.17 -11.56
N PRO A 195 4.90 -7.60 -12.83
CA PRO A 195 5.04 -6.69 -13.97
C PRO A 195 4.13 -5.46 -13.88
N ARG A 196 2.84 -5.68 -13.56
CA ARG A 196 1.87 -4.59 -13.38
C ARG A 196 2.20 -3.74 -12.16
N THR A 197 2.52 -4.38 -11.04
CA THR A 197 2.88 -3.69 -9.79
C THR A 197 4.07 -2.76 -10.00
N LYS A 198 5.14 -3.26 -10.62
CA LYS A 198 6.37 -2.51 -10.91
C LYS A 198 6.11 -1.29 -11.76
N GLN A 199 5.31 -1.42 -12.82
CA GLN A 199 4.97 -0.29 -13.67
C GLN A 199 4.17 0.77 -12.91
N LEU A 200 3.14 0.36 -12.15
CA LEU A 200 2.31 1.29 -11.38
C LEU A 200 3.13 2.04 -10.32
N PHE A 201 3.98 1.33 -9.57
CA PHE A 201 4.86 1.95 -8.56
C PHE A 201 5.78 3.00 -9.18
N LYS A 202 6.46 2.67 -10.28
CA LYS A 202 7.28 3.65 -11.00
C LYS A 202 6.46 4.85 -11.45
N ASP A 203 5.37 4.60 -12.14
CA ASP A 203 4.55 5.63 -12.76
C ASP A 203 3.94 6.60 -11.76
N VAL A 204 3.48 6.10 -10.60
CA VAL A 204 2.80 6.92 -9.58
C VAL A 204 3.81 7.64 -8.69
N PHE A 205 4.93 7.00 -8.33
CA PHE A 205 5.96 7.66 -7.51
C PHE A 205 6.67 8.77 -8.29
N GLU A 206 6.86 8.61 -9.60
CA GLU A 206 7.42 9.64 -10.49
C GLU A 206 6.56 10.93 -10.51
N LEU A 207 5.23 10.82 -10.43
CA LEU A 207 4.33 11.98 -10.38
C LEU A 207 4.56 12.85 -9.12
N ALA A 208 5.16 12.30 -8.06
CA ALA A 208 5.54 13.04 -6.87
C ALA A 208 6.97 13.62 -6.94
N GLU A 209 7.75 13.26 -7.96
CA GLU A 209 9.08 13.83 -8.23
C GLU A 209 8.99 15.08 -9.11
N GLU A 210 8.07 15.10 -10.07
CA GLU A 210 7.90 16.18 -11.07
C GLU A 210 7.52 17.55 -10.45
N GLY A 211 7.08 17.58 -9.19
CA GLY A 211 6.76 18.82 -8.45
C GLY A 211 7.89 19.37 -7.57
N ASN A 212 9.08 18.76 -7.58
CA ASN A 212 10.14 19.10 -6.64
C ASN A 212 11.01 20.26 -7.15
N ALA A 213 10.78 21.47 -6.63
CA ALA A 213 11.54 22.70 -6.95
C ALA A 213 13.05 22.65 -6.64
N TYR A 214 13.56 21.51 -6.13
CA TYR A 214 14.90 21.36 -5.58
C TYR A 214 15.87 20.55 -6.46
N GLY A 215 15.47 20.12 -7.66
CA GLY A 215 16.42 19.58 -8.67
C GLY A 215 17.16 18.28 -8.28
N GLU A 216 16.80 17.62 -7.19
CA GLU A 216 17.34 16.29 -6.84
C GLU A 216 16.81 15.25 -7.83
N SER A 217 17.69 14.69 -8.65
CA SER A 217 17.36 13.59 -9.55
C SER A 217 16.99 12.33 -8.74
N LYS A 218 15.75 11.84 -8.93
CA LYS A 218 15.15 10.63 -8.35
C LYS A 218 15.09 10.61 -6.81
N ARG A 219 13.91 10.95 -6.28
CA ARG A 219 13.59 10.97 -4.85
C ARG A 219 13.43 9.55 -4.29
N PHE A 220 12.95 8.60 -5.08
CA PHE A 220 12.60 7.26 -4.62
C PHE A 220 13.45 6.14 -5.25
N LEU A 221 13.91 5.22 -4.41
CA LEU A 221 14.60 3.99 -4.76
C LEU A 221 13.67 2.82 -4.42
N LEU A 222 13.19 2.11 -5.45
CA LEU A 222 12.22 1.03 -5.32
C LEU A 222 12.86 -0.28 -5.78
N ASP A 223 13.03 -1.22 -4.86
CA ASP A 223 13.49 -2.57 -5.17
C ASP A 223 12.29 -3.52 -5.18
N PHE A 224 12.23 -4.40 -6.17
CA PHE A 224 11.06 -5.23 -6.45
C PHE A 224 11.38 -6.70 -6.21
N PHE A 225 10.62 -7.34 -5.32
CA PHE A 225 10.81 -8.72 -4.90
C PHE A 225 9.64 -9.60 -5.38
N PRO A 226 9.73 -10.18 -6.59
CA PRO A 226 8.73 -11.12 -7.08
C PRO A 226 8.86 -12.44 -6.34
N VAL A 227 7.77 -12.91 -5.74
CA VAL A 227 7.73 -14.19 -5.02
C VAL A 227 7.18 -15.27 -5.93
N ASP A 228 7.86 -16.42 -5.96
CA ASP A 228 7.53 -17.53 -6.83
C ASP A 228 6.12 -18.11 -6.60
N ASP A 229 5.44 -18.36 -7.72
CA ASP A 229 4.05 -18.81 -7.77
C ASP A 229 3.90 -20.34 -7.91
N ARG A 230 4.99 -21.09 -8.14
CA ARG A 230 4.92 -22.54 -8.40
C ARG A 230 4.20 -23.28 -7.28
N GLY A 231 3.13 -23.99 -7.61
CA GLY A 231 2.33 -24.75 -6.63
C GLY A 231 1.46 -23.90 -5.72
N THR A 232 1.32 -22.59 -5.97
CA THR A 232 0.38 -21.73 -5.21
C THR A 232 -1.07 -21.85 -5.70
N MET A 233 -1.26 -22.30 -6.94
CA MET A 233 -2.55 -22.51 -7.59
C MET A 233 -2.39 -23.45 -8.80
N ALA A 234 -3.50 -23.91 -9.38
CA ALA A 234 -3.48 -24.71 -10.60
C ALA A 234 -2.90 -23.92 -11.79
N ASP A 235 -2.12 -24.58 -12.65
CA ASP A 235 -1.41 -23.91 -13.76
C ASP A 235 -2.34 -23.13 -14.68
N LYS A 236 -3.52 -23.68 -15.00
CA LYS A 236 -4.52 -22.97 -15.82
C LYS A 236 -4.99 -21.66 -15.18
N VAL A 237 -5.18 -21.65 -13.86
CA VAL A 237 -5.56 -20.45 -13.09
C VAL A 237 -4.41 -19.44 -13.08
N LEU A 238 -3.17 -19.92 -12.89
CA LEU A 238 -1.98 -19.06 -12.92
C LEU A 238 -1.80 -18.40 -14.30
N GLN A 239 -2.00 -19.13 -15.39
CA GLN A 239 -1.93 -18.57 -16.74
C GLN A 239 -3.05 -17.55 -17.00
N ALA A 240 -4.29 -17.84 -16.57
CA ALA A 240 -5.39 -16.89 -16.67
C ALA A 240 -5.10 -15.59 -15.89
N ARG A 241 -4.51 -15.71 -14.69
CA ARG A 241 -4.04 -14.55 -13.90
C ARG A 241 -2.99 -13.75 -14.65
N ARG A 242 -1.94 -14.39 -15.17
CA ARG A 242 -0.88 -13.70 -15.95
C ARG A 242 -1.46 -12.95 -17.15
N ALA A 243 -2.36 -13.57 -17.91
CA ALA A 243 -3.01 -12.92 -19.05
C ALA A 243 -3.83 -11.68 -18.62
N ARG A 244 -4.61 -11.80 -17.54
CA ARG A 244 -5.39 -10.67 -17.00
C ARG A 244 -4.50 -9.53 -16.49
N GLU A 245 -3.42 -9.86 -15.81
CA GLU A 245 -2.44 -8.87 -15.32
C GLU A 245 -1.76 -8.13 -16.48
N ALA A 246 -1.40 -8.85 -17.55
CA ALA A 246 -0.84 -8.26 -18.76
C ALA A 246 -1.81 -7.33 -19.48
N GLU A 247 -3.09 -7.71 -19.62
CA GLU A 247 -4.11 -6.86 -20.24
C GLU A 247 -4.41 -5.62 -19.38
N SER A 248 -4.44 -5.78 -18.06
CA SER A 248 -4.63 -4.67 -17.12
C SER A 248 -3.47 -3.67 -17.20
N LEU A 249 -2.23 -4.17 -17.29
CA LEU A 249 -1.03 -3.35 -17.51
C LEU A 249 -1.09 -2.61 -18.84
N LYS A 250 -1.46 -3.30 -19.93
CA LYS A 250 -1.62 -2.68 -21.25
C LYS A 250 -2.66 -1.56 -21.22
N THR A 251 -3.80 -1.79 -20.57
CA THR A 251 -4.84 -0.78 -20.39
C THR A 251 -4.32 0.44 -19.64
N TRP A 252 -3.59 0.23 -18.54
CA TRP A 252 -2.97 1.32 -17.78
C TRP A 252 -2.03 2.18 -18.64
N VAL A 253 -1.07 1.54 -19.31
CA VAL A 253 -0.04 2.22 -20.12
C VAL A 253 -0.66 2.98 -21.30
N MET A 254 -1.64 2.37 -21.98
CA MET A 254 -2.21 2.95 -23.20
C MET A 254 -3.31 3.98 -22.95
N LYS A 255 -4.07 3.85 -21.86
CA LYS A 255 -5.27 4.67 -21.63
C LYS A 255 -5.11 5.62 -20.46
N SER A 256 -4.66 5.14 -19.30
CA SER A 256 -4.68 5.91 -18.05
C SER A 256 -3.44 6.79 -17.89
N LYS A 257 -2.24 6.19 -17.86
CA LYS A 257 -0.98 6.91 -17.60
C LYS A 257 -0.72 8.13 -18.50
N PRO A 258 -1.03 8.13 -19.81
CA PRO A 258 -0.75 9.28 -20.67
C PRO A 258 -1.42 10.59 -20.23
N GLN A 259 -2.54 10.49 -19.50
CA GLN A 259 -3.35 11.61 -19.03
C GLN A 259 -2.85 12.17 -17.68
N LEU A 260 -1.92 11.50 -17.00
CA LEU A 260 -1.49 11.84 -15.65
C LEU A 260 -0.10 12.49 -15.70
N LYS A 261 -0.02 13.80 -15.42
CA LYS A 261 1.22 14.60 -15.44
C LYS A 261 1.62 15.13 -14.07
N SER A 262 0.81 14.87 -13.05
CA SER A 262 1.07 15.28 -11.69
C SER A 262 0.31 14.40 -10.70
N LEU A 263 0.70 14.46 -9.43
CA LEU A 263 -0.06 13.82 -8.37
C LEU A 263 -1.48 14.42 -8.23
N ALA A 264 -1.67 15.68 -8.63
CA ALA A 264 -2.99 16.32 -8.67
C ALA A 264 -3.88 15.70 -9.77
N ASP A 265 -3.33 15.44 -10.96
CA ASP A 265 -4.07 14.76 -12.03
C ASP A 265 -4.45 13.33 -11.60
N MET A 266 -3.52 12.62 -10.95
CA MET A 266 -3.76 11.29 -10.41
C MET A 266 -4.87 11.31 -9.35
N HIS A 267 -4.83 12.25 -8.41
CA HIS A 267 -5.89 12.44 -7.42
C HIS A 267 -7.24 12.67 -8.09
N ALA A 268 -7.32 13.60 -9.03
CA ALA A 268 -8.55 13.93 -9.74
C ALA A 268 -9.08 12.74 -10.55
N TRP A 269 -8.21 12.04 -11.28
CA TRP A 269 -8.59 10.84 -12.03
C TRP A 269 -9.10 9.73 -11.11
N LEU A 270 -8.40 9.47 -10.00
CA LEU A 270 -8.78 8.43 -9.05
C LEU A 270 -10.18 8.70 -8.51
N HIS A 271 -10.45 9.90 -8.03
CA HIS A 271 -11.72 10.23 -7.35
C HIS A 271 -12.86 10.68 -8.28
N ASN A 272 -12.61 10.94 -9.57
CA ASN A 272 -13.67 11.29 -10.52
C ASN A 272 -13.94 10.19 -11.56
N THR A 273 -12.98 9.31 -11.83
CA THR A 273 -13.07 8.35 -12.94
C THR A 273 -12.94 6.90 -12.49
N HIS A 274 -12.07 6.61 -11.52
CA HIS A 274 -11.76 5.23 -11.16
C HIS A 274 -12.92 4.51 -10.47
N LEU A 275 -13.20 3.27 -10.85
CA LEU A 275 -14.35 2.49 -10.36
C LEU A 275 -14.40 2.43 -8.83
N CYS A 276 -13.28 2.16 -8.17
CA CYS A 276 -13.24 1.94 -6.73
C CYS A 276 -13.42 3.21 -5.90
N TYR A 277 -13.22 4.39 -6.48
CA TYR A 277 -13.02 5.64 -5.72
C TYR A 277 -13.90 6.79 -6.18
N ALA A 278 -14.42 6.72 -7.40
CA ALA A 278 -15.32 7.73 -7.92
C ALA A 278 -16.71 7.59 -7.29
N VAL A 279 -17.14 8.62 -6.56
CA VAL A 279 -18.46 8.65 -5.92
C VAL A 279 -19.59 8.43 -6.93
N GLY A 280 -19.47 9.04 -8.12
CA GLY A 280 -20.45 8.86 -9.20
C GLY A 280 -20.58 7.41 -9.71
N ARG A 281 -19.59 6.57 -9.42
CA ARG A 281 -19.54 5.15 -9.81
C ARG A 281 -19.78 4.19 -8.66
N GLN A 282 -20.11 4.69 -7.46
CA GLN A 282 -20.27 3.84 -6.27
C GLN A 282 -21.36 2.77 -6.44
N HIS A 283 -22.38 3.03 -7.24
CA HIS A 283 -23.44 2.07 -7.58
C HIS A 283 -22.90 0.84 -8.35
N GLU A 284 -21.71 0.93 -8.94
CA GLU A 284 -21.05 -0.16 -9.65
C GLU A 284 -20.22 -1.07 -8.72
N PHE A 285 -19.98 -0.63 -7.47
CA PHE A 285 -19.13 -1.33 -6.51
C PHE A 285 -19.82 -2.58 -5.99
N GLY A 286 -19.09 -3.70 -5.92
CA GLY A 286 -19.63 -4.99 -5.46
C GLY A 286 -20.49 -5.72 -6.48
N ILE A 287 -20.74 -5.14 -7.67
CA ILE A 287 -21.45 -5.81 -8.76
C ILE A 287 -20.44 -6.68 -9.54
N PRO A 288 -20.62 -8.01 -9.58
CA PRO A 288 -19.78 -8.87 -10.40
C PRO A 288 -19.94 -8.50 -11.87
N ARG A 289 -18.86 -8.07 -12.51
CA ARG A 289 -18.86 -7.74 -13.96
C ARG A 289 -18.45 -8.90 -14.84
N MET A 290 -17.97 -9.98 -14.23
CA MET A 290 -17.35 -11.09 -14.91
C MET A 290 -17.84 -12.39 -14.27
N GLU A 291 -18.95 -12.90 -14.77
CA GLU A 291 -19.32 -14.29 -14.52
C GLU A 291 -18.27 -15.19 -15.20
N ASN A 292 -17.74 -16.18 -14.49
CA ASN A 292 -16.83 -17.21 -14.99
C ASN A 292 -15.39 -16.78 -15.39
N ASP A 293 -14.86 -15.67 -14.87
CA ASP A 293 -13.43 -15.38 -15.05
C ASP A 293 -12.57 -16.35 -14.21
N MET A 294 -11.87 -17.26 -14.89
CA MET A 294 -10.98 -18.26 -14.29
C MET A 294 -9.88 -17.64 -13.43
N ALA A 295 -9.48 -16.38 -13.68
CA ALA A 295 -8.53 -15.67 -12.82
C ALA A 295 -9.12 -15.40 -11.41
N MET A 296 -10.44 -15.30 -11.29
CA MET A 296 -11.12 -15.10 -10.00
C MET A 296 -11.04 -16.35 -9.11
N ALA A 297 -10.79 -17.54 -9.68
CA ALA A 297 -10.64 -18.78 -8.91
C ALA A 297 -9.35 -18.82 -8.06
N SER A 298 -8.50 -17.80 -8.15
CA SER A 298 -7.31 -17.66 -7.32
C SER A 298 -7.57 -17.09 -5.92
N TYR A 299 -8.82 -16.71 -5.60
CA TYR A 299 -9.26 -16.17 -4.30
C TYR A 299 -10.69 -16.58 -3.88
#